data_AF-A0A7V9ZP76-F1
#
_entry.id   AF-A0A7V9ZP76-F1
#
_cell.length_a   1.000
_cell.length_b   1.000
_cell.length_c   1.000
_cell.angle_alpha   90.00
_cell.angle_beta   90.00
_cell.angle_gamma   90.00
#
_symmetry.space_group_name_H-M   'P 1'
#
loop_
_entity.id
_entity.type
_entity.pdbx_description
1 polymer ?
#
loop_
_entity_poly.entity_id
_entity_poly.type
_entity_poly.pdbx_seq_one_letter_code
_entity_poly.pdbx_strand_id
1 'polypeptide(L)' 'MSTPKLSLTHLVRRPVETASSSPPLLLLLHGIGSNEEDLLGLAPYVDERFLVVSARAPIVMGPASYGWFNIEF' A
#
# COMPACT_ATOMS: atom_id res chain seq x y z
N MET A 1 -5.73 -20.69 3.72
CA MET A 1 -4.80 -20.49 2.59
C MET A 1 -3.63 -19.68 3.10
N SER A 2 -2.39 -20.13 2.86
CA SER A 2 -1.19 -19.38 3.26
C SER A 2 -1.08 -18.12 2.40
N THR A 3 -0.96 -16.95 3.03
CA THR A 3 -0.75 -15.68 2.29
C THR A 3 0.59 -15.77 1.57
N PRO A 4 0.65 -15.61 0.24
CA PRO A 4 1.91 -15.64 -0.47
C PRO A 4 2.84 -14.54 0.06
N LYS A 5 4.09 -14.88 0.33
CA LYS A 5 5.11 -13.89 0.70
C LYS A 5 5.44 -13.07 -0.54
N LEU A 6 5.01 -11.82 -0.55
CA LEU A 6 5.28 -10.88 -1.64
C LEU A 6 6.66 -10.21 -1.47
N SER A 7 7.18 -9.65 -2.56
CA SER A 7 8.49 -8.99 -2.60
C SER A 7 8.56 -7.69 -1.80
N LEU A 8 7.42 -7.04 -1.54
CA LEU A 8 7.34 -5.77 -0.83
C LEU A 8 6.53 -5.91 0.47
N THR A 9 6.98 -5.23 1.52
CA THR A 9 6.16 -4.99 2.72
C THR A 9 4.95 -4.15 2.33
N HIS A 10 3.77 -4.51 2.83
CA HIS A 10 2.53 -3.84 2.47
C HIS A 10 1.46 -4.04 3.54
N LEU A 11 0.48 -3.13 3.54
CA LEU A 11 -0.77 -3.24 4.28
C LEU A 11 -1.91 -3.54 3.30
N VAL A 12 -2.89 -4.32 3.75
CA VAL A 12 -4.06 -4.68 2.94
C VAL A 12 -5.33 -4.27 3.69
N ARG A 13 -6.21 -3.55 3.00
CA ARG A 13 -7.60 -3.34 3.42
C ARG A 13 -8.51 -4.03 2.42
N ARG A 14 -9.32 -4.96 2.92
CA ARG A 14 -10.30 -5.68 2.10
C ARG A 14 -11.45 -4.74 1.71
N PRO A 15 -12.06 -4.95 0.54
CA PRO A 15 -13.31 -4.27 0.21
C PRO A 15 -14.42 -4.71 1.17
N VAL A 16 -15.54 -4.00 1.15
CA VAL A 16 -16.75 -4.42 1.88
C VAL A 16 -17.28 -5.74 1.31
N GLU A 17 -17.84 -6.60 2.16
CA GLU A 17 -18.20 -8.00 1.87
C GLU A 17 -19.20 -8.18 0.71
N THR A 18 -19.92 -7.11 0.34
CA THR A 18 -20.81 -7.07 -0.83
C THR A 18 -20.08 -6.84 -2.16
N ALA A 19 -18.76 -6.64 -2.15
CA ALA A 19 -17.97 -6.44 -3.34
C ALA A 19 -17.81 -7.74 -4.17
N SER A 20 -17.58 -7.56 -5.47
CA SER A 20 -17.34 -8.62 -6.46
C SER A 20 -16.32 -9.67 -5.98
N SER A 21 -16.47 -10.92 -6.44
CA SER A 21 -15.48 -12.00 -6.23
C SER A 21 -14.09 -11.67 -6.79
N SER A 22 -14.01 -10.69 -7.70
CA SER A 22 -12.78 -10.11 -8.22
C SER A 22 -12.84 -8.59 -8.08
N PRO A 23 -12.53 -8.04 -6.89
CA PRO A 23 -12.56 -6.60 -6.67
C PRO A 23 -11.44 -5.90 -7.46
N PRO A 24 -11.68 -4.68 -7.96
CA PRO A 24 -10.60 -3.89 -8.53
C PRO A 24 -9.54 -3.56 -7.46
N LEU A 25 -8.28 -3.46 -7.87
CA LEU A 25 -7.16 -3.12 -6.98
C LEU A 25 -6.91 -1.60 -6.99
N LEU A 26 -6.80 -1.02 -5.80
CA LEU A 26 -6.18 0.28 -5.58
C LEU A 26 -4.82 0.07 -4.90
N LEU A 27 -3.74 0.32 -5.65
CA LEU A 27 -2.37 0.26 -5.13
C LEU A 27 -1.92 1.68 -4.72
N LEU A 28 -1.61 1.86 -3.44
CA LEU A 28 -1.10 3.12 -2.89
C LEU A 28 0.42 3.06 -2.78
N LEU A 29 1.08 4.08 -3.32
CA LEU A 29 2.53 4.26 -3.28
C LEU A 29 2.82 5.60 -2.60
N HIS A 30 3.43 5.55 -1.41
CA HIS A 30 3.74 6.74 -0.62
C HIS A 30 4.82 7.60 -1.27
N GLY A 31 4.90 8.86 -0.84
CA GLY A 31 5.94 9.81 -1.26
C GLY A 31 7.31 9.53 -0.66
N ILE A 32 8.32 10.25 -1.12
CA ILE A 32 9.72 10.12 -0.66
C ILE A 32 9.81 10.32 0.85
N GLY A 33 10.51 9.42 1.53
CA GLY A 33 10.81 9.53 2.95
C GLY A 33 9.65 9.17 3.89
N SER A 34 8.53 8.68 3.35
CA SER A 34 7.39 8.14 4.12
C SER A 34 7.37 6.61 4.09
N ASN A 35 6.23 5.98 4.40
CA ASN A 35 6.05 4.52 4.48
C ASN A 35 4.62 4.07 4.08
N GLU A 36 4.32 2.78 4.18
CA GLU A 36 3.06 2.17 3.77
C GLU A 36 1.82 2.60 4.58
N GLU A 37 1.97 3.29 5.71
CA GLU A 37 0.84 3.82 6.50
C GLU A 37 0.35 5.18 5.97
N ASP A 38 1.21 5.92 5.26
CA ASP A 38 1.06 7.34 4.87
C ASP A 38 -0.30 7.65 4.20
N LEU A 39 -0.66 6.84 3.20
CA LEU A 39 -1.85 7.05 2.40
C LEU A 39 -3.03 6.18 2.84
N LEU A 40 -2.83 5.28 3.81
CA LEU A 40 -3.87 4.33 4.21
C LEU A 40 -5.08 5.04 4.84
N GLY A 41 -4.86 6.20 5.46
CA GLY A 41 -5.91 7.07 5.98
C GLY A 41 -6.90 7.58 4.92
N LEU A 42 -6.56 7.50 3.63
CA LEU A 42 -7.47 7.83 2.52
C LEU A 42 -8.46 6.70 2.22
N ALA A 43 -8.19 5.48 2.66
CA ALA A 43 -8.97 4.31 2.28
C ALA A 43 -10.48 4.39 2.65
N PRO A 44 -10.91 5.02 3.75
CA PRO A 44 -12.32 5.23 4.04
C PRO A 44 -13.03 6.21 3.08
N TYR A 45 -12.29 7.02 2.32
CA TYR A 45 -12.84 8.04 1.43
C TYR A 45 -12.85 7.64 -0.05
N VAL A 46 -12.24 6.50 -0.39
CA VAL A 46 -12.32 5.91 -1.73
C VAL A 46 -13.48 4.92 -1.82
N ASP A 47 -13.87 4.59 -3.03
CA ASP A 47 -14.95 3.62 -3.31
C ASP A 47 -14.69 2.28 -2.59
N GLU A 48 -15.68 1.80 -1.84
CA GLU A 48 -15.58 0.61 -0.99
C GLU A 48 -15.41 -0.71 -1.76
N ARG A 49 -15.57 -0.68 -3.09
CA ARG A 49 -15.36 -1.83 -3.97
C ARG A 49 -13.89 -2.21 -4.13
N PHE A 50 -12.96 -1.31 -3.81
CA PHE A 50 -11.53 -1.56 -4.01
C PHE A 50 -10.94 -2.48 -2.95
N LEU A 51 -10.17 -3.47 -3.40
CA LEU A 51 -9.09 -4.04 -2.61
C LEU A 51 -7.99 -3.00 -2.52
N VAL A 52 -7.66 -2.51 -1.34
CA VAL A 52 -6.61 -1.50 -1.16
C VAL A 52 -5.35 -2.19 -0.66
N VAL A 53 -4.23 -1.97 -1.37
CA VAL A 53 -2.89 -2.41 -0.98
C VAL A 53 -2.03 -1.16 -0.87
N SER A 54 -1.44 -0.91 0.29
CA SER A 54 -0.48 0.18 0.49
C SER A 54 0.91 -0.40 0.63
N ALA A 55 1.82 -0.09 -0.29
CA ALA A 55 3.13 -0.72 -0.37
C ALA A 55 4.23 0.18 0.18
N ARG A 56 5.18 -0.41 0.90
CA ARG A 56 6.41 0.25 1.37
C ARG A 56 7.47 0.18 0.27
N ALA A 57 8.10 1.31 -0.01
CA ALA A 57 9.23 1.35 -0.90
C ALA A 57 10.44 0.56 -0.35
N PRO A 58 11.25 -0.11 -1.18
CA PRO A 58 12.25 -1.06 -0.70
C PRO A 58 13.53 -0.41 -0.15
N ILE A 59 13.83 0.84 -0.50
CA ILE A 59 15.07 1.52 -0.08
C ILE A 59 14.85 2.18 1.26
N VAL A 60 15.66 1.82 2.26
CA VAL A 60 15.65 2.45 3.58
C VAL A 60 16.42 3.77 3.53
N MET A 61 15.74 4.88 3.79
CA MET A 61 16.34 6.22 3.86
C MET A 61 16.60 6.66 5.31
N GLY A 62 15.87 6.10 6.26
CA GLY A 62 15.99 6.38 7.69
C GLY A 62 14.91 5.66 8.52
N PRO A 63 14.77 5.98 9.81
CA PRO A 63 13.71 5.42 10.65
C PRO A 63 12.33 5.73 10.06
N ALA A 64 11.53 4.68 9.79
CA ALA A 64 10.20 4.77 9.19
C ALA A 64 10.14 5.56 7.86
N SER A 65 11.27 5.65 7.15
CA SER A 65 11.45 6.52 5.98
C SER A 65 12.03 5.71 4.82
N TYR A 66 11.30 5.66 3.70
CA TYR A 66 11.62 4.80 2.56
C TYR A 66 11.53 5.53 1.21
N GLY A 67 12.24 5.00 0.21
CA GLY A 67 12.29 5.52 -1.17
C GLY A 67 12.15 4.43 -2.24
N TRP A 68 11.57 4.80 -3.38
CA TRP A 68 11.35 3.90 -4.53
C TRP A 68 12.59 3.76 -5.41
N PHE A 69 13.43 4.80 -5.41
CA PHE A 69 14.67 4.91 -6.16
C PHE A 69 15.62 5.82 -5.35
N ASN A 70 16.93 5.69 -5.61
CA ASN A 70 17.92 6.60 -5.03
C ASN A 70 17.69 8.01 -5.56
N ILE A 71 17.80 9.00 -4.69
CA ILE A 71 17.69 10.41 -5.06
C ILE A 71 19.04 11.05 -4.84
N GLU A 72 19.53 11.71 -5.88
CA GLU A 72 20.72 12.56 -5.82
C GLU A 72 20.23 14.01 -5.83
N PHE A 73 20.79 14.84 -4.95
CA PHE A 73 20.49 16.28 -4.84
C PHE A 73 21.75 17.09 -5.12
#